data_AF-A0A7S2XNK3-F1
#
_entry.id   AF-A0A7S2XNK3-F1
#
_cell.length_a   1.000
_cell.length_b   1.000
_cell.length_c   1.000
_cell.angle_alpha   90.00
_cell.angle_beta   90.00
_cell.angle_gamma   90.00
#
_symmetry.space_group_name_H-M   'P 1'
#
loop_
_entity.id
_entity.type
_entity.pdbx_description
1 polymer ?
#
loop_
_entity_poly.entity_id
_entity_poly.type
_entity_poly.pdbx_seq_one_letter_code
_entity_poly.pdbx_strand_id
1 'polypeptide(L)'
;HVTRGVIIDHPTAFTMGEMGGGSITGVLAHNMLFQGGDNGNDSCILLHPYGNHAIFQGEQESQQQSMIGTSGIYEGGIMKLMDEADEGNIDPNGCKFFFNFVEFTDSELASLLESEDSDGDAWASVEAPPSIILDNDWNRGDAWSRIRNNIRTHLRNNN
;
A
#
# COMPACT_ATOMS: atom_id res chain seq x y z
N HIS A 1 2.98 21.04 -3.16
CA HIS A 1 3.09 19.94 -2.18
C HIS A 1 3.66 18.72 -2.90
N VAL A 2 4.12 17.69 -2.17
CA VAL A 2 4.57 16.43 -2.77
C VAL A 2 3.69 15.33 -2.22
N THR A 3 3.04 14.61 -3.11
CA THR A 3 2.21 13.45 -2.79
C THR A 3 3.03 12.19 -3.01
N ARG A 4 3.08 11.33 -1.99
CA ARG A 4 3.71 10.01 -2.08
C ARG A 4 2.64 8.94 -2.34
N GLY A 5 2.99 7.93 -3.12
CA GLY A 5 2.12 6.79 -3.40
C GLY A 5 2.90 5.49 -3.54
N VAL A 6 2.20 4.37 -3.62
CA VAL A 6 2.80 3.05 -3.85
C VAL A 6 2.05 2.31 -4.95
N ILE A 7 2.79 1.57 -5.78
CA ILE A 7 2.23 0.62 -6.74
C ILE A 7 1.79 -0.63 -5.96
N ILE A 8 0.49 -0.94 -6.00
CA ILE A 8 -0.12 -1.91 -5.09
C ILE A 8 -0.06 -3.36 -5.56
N ASP A 9 0.22 -3.63 -6.83
CA ASP A 9 0.13 -4.96 -7.43
C ASP A 9 1.44 -5.42 -8.08
N HIS A 10 2.57 -4.88 -7.63
CA HIS A 10 3.88 -5.23 -8.17
C HIS A 10 4.72 -6.00 -7.14
N PRO A 11 4.46 -7.30 -6.91
CA PRO A 11 5.24 -8.09 -5.95
C PRO A 11 6.68 -8.25 -6.44
N THR A 12 7.60 -8.34 -5.49
CA THR A 12 8.98 -8.76 -5.74
C THR A 12 9.12 -10.27 -5.55
N ALA A 13 10.32 -10.81 -5.81
CA ALA A 13 10.62 -12.21 -5.50
C ALA A 13 11.06 -12.42 -4.04
N PHE A 14 11.07 -11.36 -3.23
CA PHE A 14 11.66 -11.35 -1.89
C PHE A 14 10.62 -11.05 -0.82
N THR A 15 10.88 -11.57 0.37
CA THR A 15 10.17 -11.24 1.60
C THR A 15 10.85 -10.09 2.33
N MET A 16 10.16 -9.49 3.32
CA MET A 16 10.79 -8.47 4.15
C MET A 16 11.99 -8.98 4.95
N GLY A 17 12.03 -10.24 5.36
CA GLY A 17 13.16 -10.80 6.09
C GLY A 17 14.43 -10.87 5.25
N GLU A 18 14.30 -11.10 3.94
CA GLU A 18 15.43 -11.21 3.02
C GLU A 18 16.02 -9.84 2.67
N MET A 19 15.17 -8.81 2.51
CA MET A 19 15.58 -7.48 2.06
C MET A 19 15.69 -6.45 3.19
N GLY A 20 15.01 -6.65 4.32
CA GLY A 20 14.88 -5.69 5.41
C GLY A 20 16.11 -5.54 6.32
N GLY A 21 17.25 -6.16 5.96
CA GLY A 21 18.52 -6.00 6.68
C GLY A 21 18.49 -6.41 8.16
N GLY A 22 17.51 -7.23 8.56
CA GLY A 22 17.28 -7.65 9.95
C GLY A 22 16.51 -6.64 10.81
N SER A 23 16.01 -5.52 10.25
CA SER A 23 15.16 -4.57 10.98
C SER A 23 13.74 -5.08 11.19
N ILE A 24 13.26 -5.96 10.30
CA ILE A 24 11.98 -6.66 10.43
C ILE A 24 12.27 -8.14 10.69
N THR A 25 11.70 -8.66 11.78
CA THR A 25 11.89 -10.03 12.25
C THR A 25 10.52 -10.66 12.56
N GLY A 26 10.53 -11.91 13.04
CA GLY A 26 9.29 -12.58 13.46
C GLY A 26 8.41 -12.97 12.28
N VAL A 27 7.11 -13.13 12.53
CA VAL A 27 6.16 -13.59 11.51
C VAL A 27 6.00 -12.59 10.36
N LEU A 28 6.10 -11.28 10.64
CA LEU A 28 5.99 -10.23 9.61
C LEU A 28 7.18 -10.22 8.63
N ALA A 29 8.32 -10.81 9.00
CA ALA A 29 9.44 -10.94 8.09
C ALA A 29 9.13 -11.89 6.90
N HIS A 30 8.11 -12.74 7.01
CA HIS A 30 7.70 -13.64 5.93
C HIS A 30 6.76 -12.98 4.91
N ASN A 31 6.30 -11.76 5.16
CA ASN A 31 5.45 -11.05 4.21
C ASN A 31 6.20 -10.74 2.91
N MET A 32 5.50 -10.92 1.79
CA MET A 32 5.97 -10.55 0.46
C MET A 32 6.24 -9.04 0.41
N LEU A 33 7.36 -8.66 -0.20
CA LEU A 33 7.69 -7.27 -0.46
C LEU A 33 7.19 -6.85 -1.83
N PHE A 34 6.53 -5.71 -1.91
CA PHE A 34 6.04 -5.10 -3.15
C PHE A 34 6.94 -3.94 -3.57
N GLN A 35 7.19 -3.77 -4.87
CA GLN A 35 7.90 -2.61 -5.39
C GLN A 35 6.92 -1.43 -5.49
N GLY A 36 6.96 -0.51 -4.53
CA GLY A 36 6.05 0.64 -4.46
C GLY A 36 6.39 1.76 -5.45
N GLY A 37 7.64 1.86 -5.91
CA GLY A 37 8.08 2.85 -6.89
C GLY A 37 9.60 2.87 -7.04
N ASP A 38 10.17 3.95 -7.57
CA ASP A 38 11.61 4.12 -7.82
C ASP A 38 12.28 5.16 -6.90
N ASN A 39 11.50 5.90 -6.10
CA ASN A 39 12.01 6.84 -5.09
C ASN A 39 12.10 6.20 -3.70
N GLY A 40 12.90 6.79 -2.80
CA GLY A 40 12.87 6.43 -1.38
C GLY A 40 14.16 5.85 -0.81
N ASN A 41 15.21 5.65 -1.61
CA ASN A 41 16.54 5.21 -1.15
C ASN A 41 16.47 4.03 -0.16
N ASP A 42 15.79 2.96 -0.56
CA ASP A 42 15.61 1.74 0.22
C ASP A 42 14.68 1.89 1.44
N SER A 43 13.82 2.91 1.44
CA SER A 43 12.75 3.06 2.44
C SER A 43 11.70 1.96 2.33
N CYS A 44 11.17 1.55 3.48
CA CYS A 44 10.05 0.63 3.57
C CYS A 44 8.79 1.35 4.05
N ILE A 45 7.68 1.13 3.37
CA ILE A 45 6.34 1.58 3.76
C ILE A 45 5.53 0.36 4.17
N LEU A 46 4.96 0.39 5.38
CA LEU A 46 4.01 -0.61 5.86
C LEU A 46 2.61 -0.03 5.81
N LEU A 47 1.69 -0.72 5.13
CA LEU A 47 0.26 -0.43 5.17
C LEU A 47 -0.50 -1.53 5.92
N HIS A 48 -1.47 -1.15 6.76
CA HIS A 48 -2.26 -2.08 7.56
C HIS A 48 -3.62 -1.48 7.99
N PRO A 49 -4.60 -2.29 8.44
CA PRO A 49 -5.91 -1.80 8.89
C PRO A 49 -5.99 -1.57 10.41
N TYR A 50 -4.95 -1.95 11.16
CA TYR A 50 -4.99 -2.04 12.63
C TYR A 50 -4.91 -0.71 13.37
N GLY A 51 -5.15 0.42 12.71
CA GLY A 51 -4.82 1.69 13.32
C GLY A 51 -5.73 2.15 14.45
N ASN A 52 -7.00 1.72 14.43
CA ASN A 52 -7.91 1.92 15.55
C ASN A 52 -7.90 0.75 16.55
N HIS A 53 -6.96 -0.19 16.40
CA HIS A 53 -6.90 -1.37 17.24
C HIS A 53 -6.40 -1.01 18.65
N ALA A 54 -6.89 -1.74 19.66
CA ALA A 54 -6.56 -1.46 21.06
C ALA A 54 -5.05 -1.53 21.35
N ILE A 55 -4.29 -2.25 20.52
CA ILE A 55 -2.84 -2.40 20.61
C ILE A 55 -2.10 -1.06 20.53
N PHE A 56 -2.68 -0.04 19.88
CA PHE A 56 -2.06 1.29 19.79
C PHE A 56 -2.53 2.28 20.87
N GLN A 57 -3.28 1.84 21.89
CA GLN A 57 -3.72 2.72 22.97
C GLN A 57 -2.57 3.06 23.93
N GLY A 58 -2.31 4.36 24.11
CA GLY A 58 -1.35 4.87 25.10
C GLY A 58 0.11 4.91 24.63
N GLU A 59 0.36 4.80 23.33
CA GLU A 59 1.72 4.75 22.78
C GLU A 59 2.41 6.12 22.70
N GLN A 60 3.75 6.09 22.74
CA GLN A 60 4.60 7.26 22.52
C GLN A 60 4.59 7.67 21.04
N GLU A 61 4.84 8.97 20.77
CA GLU A 61 4.81 9.56 19.43
C GLU A 61 5.66 8.81 18.38
N SER A 62 6.75 8.15 18.79
CA SER A 62 7.67 7.44 17.89
C SER A 62 7.13 6.10 17.33
N GLN A 63 6.04 5.57 17.88
CA GLN A 63 5.36 4.37 17.36
C GLN A 63 4.05 4.73 16.64
N GLN A 64 3.83 6.02 16.41
CA GLN A 64 2.63 6.48 15.74
C GLN A 64 2.58 6.02 14.29
N GLN A 65 1.35 5.87 13.88
CA GLN A 65 0.87 5.48 12.58
C GLN A 65 -0.14 6.53 12.15
N SER A 66 -0.24 6.75 10.86
CA SER A 66 -1.09 7.79 10.29
C SER A 66 -2.12 7.18 9.37
N MET A 67 -3.40 7.50 9.58
CA MET A 67 -4.45 7.09 8.66
C MET A 67 -4.27 7.81 7.32
N ILE A 68 -4.33 7.06 6.22
CA ILE A 68 -4.32 7.63 4.87
C ILE A 68 -5.73 8.15 4.58
N GLY A 69 -5.90 9.48 4.62
CA GLY A 69 -7.18 10.14 4.39
C GLY A 69 -8.24 9.66 5.38
N THR A 70 -9.30 9.04 4.86
CA THR A 70 -10.40 8.44 5.65
C THR A 70 -10.57 6.94 5.33
N SER A 71 -9.54 6.31 4.77
CA SER A 71 -9.61 4.97 4.18
C SER A 71 -9.72 3.82 5.18
N GLY A 72 -9.38 4.05 6.45
CA GLY A 72 -9.16 2.97 7.43
C GLY A 72 -7.87 2.18 7.19
N ILE A 73 -7.00 2.64 6.29
CA ILE A 73 -5.63 2.13 6.07
C ILE A 73 -4.66 3.09 6.75
N TYR A 74 -3.65 2.52 7.38
CA TYR A 74 -2.67 3.25 8.16
C TYR A 74 -1.25 2.95 7.66
N GLU A 75 -0.40 3.97 7.69
CA GLU A 75 1.04 3.89 7.45
C GLU A 75 1.79 3.94 8.79
N GLY A 76 2.75 3.04 9.01
CA GLY A 76 3.67 3.08 10.16
C GLY A 76 3.41 2.00 11.21
N GLY A 77 3.77 2.28 12.48
CA GLY A 77 3.52 1.37 13.61
C GLY A 77 4.26 0.03 13.56
N ILE A 78 5.33 -0.08 12.76
CA ILE A 78 5.96 -1.35 12.40
C ILE A 78 6.41 -2.17 13.62
N MET A 79 7.12 -1.54 14.56
CA MET A 79 7.64 -2.24 15.76
C MET A 79 6.51 -2.87 16.57
N LYS A 80 5.44 -2.11 16.80
CA LYS A 80 4.26 -2.60 17.53
C LYS A 80 3.58 -3.75 16.80
N LEU A 81 3.42 -3.64 15.49
CA LEU A 81 2.79 -4.70 14.69
C LEU A 81 3.63 -5.97 14.65
N MET A 82 4.97 -5.86 14.71
CA MET A 82 5.83 -7.03 14.83
C MET A 82 5.56 -7.79 16.13
N ASP A 83 5.58 -7.11 17.27
CA ASP A 83 5.32 -7.72 18.57
C ASP A 83 3.93 -8.36 18.61
N GLU A 84 2.91 -7.63 18.15
CA GLU A 84 1.51 -8.09 18.18
C GLU A 84 1.23 -9.23 17.20
N ALA A 85 1.93 -9.28 16.06
CA ALA A 85 1.83 -10.40 15.13
C ALA A 85 2.51 -11.66 15.70
N ASP A 86 3.66 -11.51 16.36
CA ASP A 86 4.36 -12.62 17.02
C ASP A 86 3.56 -13.18 18.21
N GLU A 87 2.82 -12.33 18.91
CA GLU A 87 1.85 -12.73 19.96
C GLU A 87 0.55 -13.34 19.40
N GLY A 88 0.30 -13.21 18.09
CA GLY A 88 -0.90 -13.72 17.43
C GLY A 88 -2.15 -12.86 17.63
N ASN A 89 -1.99 -11.59 18.02
CA ASN A 89 -3.09 -10.64 18.25
C ASN A 89 -3.58 -10.00 16.94
N ILE A 90 -2.79 -10.04 15.87
CA ILE A 90 -3.15 -9.58 14.53
C ILE A 90 -2.83 -10.63 13.46
N ASP A 91 -3.52 -10.55 12.33
CA ASP A 91 -3.19 -11.37 11.16
C ASP A 91 -2.04 -10.71 10.37
N PRO A 92 -0.87 -11.37 10.22
CA PRO A 92 0.24 -10.85 9.44
C PRO A 92 -0.13 -10.64 7.96
N ASN A 93 -1.09 -11.39 7.40
CA ASN A 93 -1.53 -11.19 6.02
C ASN A 93 -2.39 -9.92 5.83
N GLY A 94 -2.83 -9.28 6.92
CA GLY A 94 -3.43 -7.95 6.89
C GLY A 94 -2.41 -6.82 6.74
N CYS A 95 -1.12 -7.12 6.87
CA CYS A 95 -0.02 -6.18 6.69
C CYS A 95 0.57 -6.32 5.28
N LYS A 96 0.92 -5.19 4.66
CA LYS A 96 1.54 -5.18 3.33
C LYS A 96 2.73 -4.22 3.29
N PHE A 97 3.85 -4.73 2.80
CA PHE A 97 5.12 -4.01 2.78
C PHE A 97 5.47 -3.57 1.36
N PHE A 98 5.90 -2.32 1.24
CA PHE A 98 6.35 -1.72 0.01
C PHE A 98 7.80 -1.26 0.16
N PHE A 99 8.61 -1.61 -0.82
CA PHE A 99 9.94 -1.08 -1.02
C PHE A 99 9.84 0.09 -1.98
N ASN A 100 10.42 1.23 -1.58
CA ASN A 100 10.33 2.47 -2.33
C ASN A 100 8.87 2.95 -2.53
N PHE A 101 8.74 4.11 -3.14
CA PHE A 101 7.47 4.76 -3.42
C PHE A 101 7.57 5.60 -4.70
N VAL A 102 6.43 6.06 -5.21
CA VAL A 102 6.35 7.07 -6.26
C VAL A 102 6.07 8.43 -5.64
N GLU A 103 6.57 9.50 -6.25
CA GLU A 103 6.29 10.87 -5.84
C GLU A 103 5.79 11.70 -6.99
N PHE A 104 4.83 12.58 -6.69
CA PHE A 104 4.32 13.55 -7.64
C PHE A 104 4.16 14.90 -6.95
N THR A 105 4.63 15.95 -7.61
CA THR A 105 4.18 17.31 -7.33
C THR A 105 2.72 17.48 -7.75
N ASP A 106 2.05 18.49 -7.20
CA ASP A 106 0.66 18.79 -7.55
C ASP A 106 0.48 19.01 -9.07
N SER A 107 1.46 19.64 -9.73
CA SER A 107 1.45 19.85 -11.18
C SER A 107 1.63 18.58 -11.99
N GLU A 108 2.48 17.64 -11.52
CA GLU A 108 2.68 16.36 -12.19
C GLU A 108 1.45 15.48 -12.07
N LEU A 109 0.82 15.44 -10.89
CA LEU A 109 -0.41 14.68 -10.68
C LEU A 109 -1.57 15.22 -11.54
N ALA A 110 -1.73 16.55 -11.60
CA ALA A 110 -2.72 17.18 -12.47
C ALA A 110 -2.46 16.86 -13.96
N SER A 111 -1.21 17.01 -14.40
CA SER A 111 -0.83 16.71 -15.80
C SER A 111 -1.06 15.25 -16.15
N LEU A 112 -0.79 14.33 -15.22
CA LEU A 112 -0.97 12.90 -15.40
C LEU A 112 -2.46 12.54 -15.59
N LEU A 113 -3.35 13.14 -14.81
CA LEU A 113 -4.79 12.93 -14.93
C LEU A 113 -5.42 13.62 -16.15
N GLU A 114 -4.77 14.64 -16.71
CA GLU A 114 -5.18 15.29 -17.96
C GLU A 114 -4.59 14.62 -19.21
N SER A 115 -3.60 13.73 -19.03
CA SER A 115 -2.92 13.08 -20.14
C SER A 115 -3.73 11.92 -20.73
N GLU A 116 -3.74 11.87 -22.06
CA GLU A 116 -4.26 10.78 -22.87
C GLU A 116 -3.15 10.38 -23.86
N ASP A 117 -2.86 9.09 -23.95
CA ASP A 117 -1.85 8.59 -24.89
C ASP A 117 -2.41 8.49 -26.31
N SER A 118 -1.57 8.05 -27.26
CA SER A 118 -1.96 7.95 -28.67
C SER A 118 -3.05 6.92 -28.95
N ASP A 119 -3.26 5.98 -28.02
CA ASP A 119 -4.26 4.91 -28.13
C ASP A 119 -5.57 5.29 -27.40
N GLY A 120 -5.62 6.49 -26.80
CA GLY A 120 -6.76 6.98 -26.03
C GLY A 120 -6.82 6.41 -24.61
N ASP A 121 -5.75 5.78 -24.13
CA ASP A 121 -5.65 5.33 -22.75
C ASP A 121 -5.20 6.51 -21.86
N ALA A 122 -5.84 6.63 -20.70
CA ALA A 122 -5.65 7.74 -19.76
C ALA A 122 -5.63 7.24 -18.32
N TRP A 123 -5.07 8.06 -17.44
CA TRP A 123 -5.11 7.81 -16.00
C TRP A 123 -6.48 8.16 -15.42
N ALA A 124 -6.89 7.40 -14.40
CA ALA A 124 -8.12 7.66 -13.66
C ALA A 124 -7.84 7.59 -12.16
N SER A 125 -8.43 8.53 -11.41
CA SER A 125 -8.46 8.47 -9.95
C SER A 125 -9.75 7.81 -9.51
N VAL A 126 -9.64 6.79 -8.66
CA VAL A 126 -10.79 6.07 -8.10
C VAL A 126 -10.56 5.77 -6.63
N GLU A 127 -11.65 5.72 -5.86
CA GLU A 127 -11.60 5.17 -4.52
C GLU A 127 -11.53 3.64 -4.60
N ALA A 128 -10.57 3.05 -3.88
CA ALA A 128 -10.40 1.61 -3.78
C ALA A 128 -10.62 1.16 -2.32
N PRO A 129 -11.36 0.07 -2.09
CA PRO A 129 -11.55 -0.44 -0.74
C PRO A 129 -10.25 -1.03 -0.18
N PRO A 130 -10.06 -1.04 1.16
CA PRO A 130 -8.85 -1.60 1.79
C PRO A 130 -8.53 -3.03 1.37
N SER A 131 -9.55 -3.85 1.11
CA SER A 131 -9.37 -5.23 0.65
C SER A 131 -8.71 -5.35 -0.72
N ILE A 132 -8.72 -4.30 -1.55
CA ILE A 132 -7.96 -4.29 -2.81
C ILE A 132 -6.52 -3.82 -2.55
N ILE A 133 -6.32 -2.85 -1.66
CA ILE A 133 -4.99 -2.29 -1.39
C ILE A 133 -4.10 -3.30 -0.65
N LEU A 134 -4.66 -3.92 0.38
CA LEU A 134 -3.95 -4.78 1.34
C LEU A 134 -3.88 -6.25 0.93
N ASP A 135 -4.39 -6.61 -0.25
CA ASP A 135 -4.32 -7.99 -0.75
C ASP A 135 -2.87 -8.36 -1.13
N ASN A 136 -2.32 -9.38 -0.47
CA ASN A 136 -0.95 -9.84 -0.68
C ASN A 136 -0.82 -10.84 -1.85
N ASP A 137 -1.93 -11.30 -2.42
CA ASP A 137 -1.93 -12.29 -3.51
C ASP A 137 -1.86 -11.65 -4.91
N TRP A 138 -1.72 -10.32 -4.98
CA TRP A 138 -1.61 -9.64 -6.25
C TRP A 138 -0.33 -9.97 -7.01
N ASN A 139 -0.50 -10.34 -8.28
CA ASN A 139 0.55 -10.27 -9.29
C ASN A 139 0.45 -8.97 -10.08
N ARG A 140 1.52 -8.71 -10.85
CA ARG A 140 1.63 -7.54 -11.72
C ARG A 140 0.40 -7.38 -12.62
N GLY A 141 -0.35 -6.31 -12.38
CA GLY A 141 -1.51 -5.91 -13.18
C GLY A 141 -2.85 -6.52 -12.75
N ASP A 142 -2.88 -7.34 -11.69
CA ASP A 142 -4.11 -7.97 -11.22
C ASP A 142 -5.07 -6.94 -10.63
N ALA A 143 -4.57 -6.05 -9.75
CA ALA A 143 -5.39 -5.00 -9.15
C ALA A 143 -5.88 -4.02 -10.22
N TRP A 144 -5.00 -3.63 -11.15
CA TRP A 144 -5.37 -2.81 -12.31
C TRP A 144 -6.51 -3.45 -13.12
N SER A 145 -6.37 -4.72 -13.49
CA SER A 145 -7.36 -5.44 -14.29
C SER A 145 -8.70 -5.51 -13.57
N ARG A 146 -8.69 -5.79 -12.26
CA ARG A 146 -9.91 -5.85 -11.44
C ARG A 146 -10.63 -4.51 -11.35
N ILE A 147 -9.89 -3.43 -11.08
CA ILE A 147 -10.45 -2.07 -11.00
C ILE A 147 -10.98 -1.62 -12.36
N ARG A 148 -10.18 -1.73 -13.43
CA ARG A 148 -10.57 -1.32 -14.79
C ARG A 148 -11.83 -2.03 -15.27
N ASN A 149 -11.94 -3.34 -15.02
CA ASN A 149 -13.11 -4.11 -15.39
C ASN A 149 -14.36 -3.71 -14.60
N ASN A 150 -14.21 -3.36 -13.32
CA ASN A 150 -15.31 -2.87 -12.49
C ASN A 150 -15.84 -1.52 -12.99
N ILE A 151 -14.95 -0.58 -13.32
CA ILE A 151 -15.30 0.74 -13.88
C ILE A 151 -16.05 0.56 -15.21
N ARG A 152 -15.51 -0.24 -16.13
CA ARG A 152 -16.14 -0.53 -17.44
C ARG A 152 -17.54 -1.11 -17.30
N THR A 153 -17.76 -1.97 -16.31
CA THR A 153 -19.07 -2.57 -16.05
C THR A 153 -20.08 -1.53 -15.55
N HIS A 154 -19.67 -0.67 -14.61
CA HIS A 154 -20.53 0.41 -14.13
C HIS A 154 -20.89 1.42 -15.24
N LEU A 155 -19.94 1.79 -16.11
CA LEU A 155 -20.22 2.67 -17.25
C LEU A 155 -21.17 2.05 -18.27
N ARG A 156 -21.14 0.72 -18.45
CA ARG A 156 -22.06 0.01 -19.36
C ARG A 156 -23.48 -0.11 -18.81
N ASN A 157 -23.63 -0.23 -17.49
CA ASN A 157 -24.95 -0.37 -16.85
C ASN A 157 -25.69 0.97 -16.69
N ASN A 158 -24.97 2.10 -16.83
CA ASN A 158 -25.51 3.46 -16.70
C ASN A 158 -25.78 4.16 -18.05
N ASN A 159 -25.59 3.46 -19.17
CA ASN A 159 -25.91 3.89 -20.53
C ASN A 159 -27.00 2.99 -21.13
#